data_AF-A0A526YDB3-F1
#
_entry.id   AF-A0A526YDB3-F1
#
_cell.length_a   1.000
_cell.length_b   1.000
_cell.length_c   1.000
_cell.angle_alpha   90.00
_cell.angle_beta   90.00
_cell.angle_gamma   90.00
#
_symmetry.space_group_name_H-M   'P 1'
#
loop_
_entity.id
_entity.type
_entity.pdbx_description
1 polymer ?
#
loop_
_entity_poly.entity_id
_entity_poly.type
_entity_poly.pdbx_seq_one_letter_code
_entity_poly.pdbx_strand_id
1 'polypeptide(L)'
;RLDEVQLATRFGVSRTPVREALMQLNAIGLVEIRPRRGAVVIDPGPHRIFEMFEVMAELEGLAGSLAARRFTDADRTTILAAHADCERSSSAGDSDAYYYDNERFHKAIYAASHSGFLAEQCVALHRRLQPYRRL
;
A
#
# COMPACT_ATOMS: atom_id res chain seq x y z
N ARG A 1 -19.69 -9.78 -2.81
CA ARG A 1 -20.46 -8.93 -1.87
C ARG A 1 -19.99 -9.27 -0.47
N LEU A 2 -19.74 -8.26 0.36
CA LEU A 2 -19.29 -8.39 1.74
C LEU A 2 -20.44 -8.02 2.68
N ASP A 3 -20.89 -9.00 3.47
CA ASP A 3 -21.97 -8.85 4.44
C ASP A 3 -21.39 -8.73 5.85
N GLU A 4 -21.75 -7.67 6.58
CA GLU A 4 -21.19 -7.40 7.91
C GLU A 4 -21.43 -8.54 8.90
N VAL A 5 -22.61 -9.17 8.85
CA VAL A 5 -23.00 -10.23 9.79
C VAL A 5 -22.20 -11.49 9.49
N GLN A 6 -22.10 -11.88 8.21
CA GLN A 6 -21.31 -13.03 7.82
C GLN A 6 -19.82 -12.86 8.15
N LEU A 7 -19.27 -11.67 7.94
CA LEU A 7 -17.88 -11.36 8.28
C LEU A 7 -17.65 -11.37 9.80
N ALA A 8 -18.58 -10.80 10.58
CA ALA A 8 -18.52 -10.81 12.04
C ALA A 8 -18.47 -12.25 12.58
N THR A 9 -19.36 -13.13 12.08
CA THR A 9 -19.36 -14.54 12.44
C THR A 9 -18.06 -15.24 12.02
N ARG A 10 -17.59 -15.02 10.79
CA ARG A 10 -16.37 -15.66 10.27
C ARG A 10 -15.12 -15.31 11.07
N PHE A 11 -15.00 -14.05 11.50
CA PHE A 11 -13.82 -13.57 12.22
C PHE A 11 -13.99 -13.59 13.75
N GLY A 12 -15.13 -14.06 14.27
CA GLY A 12 -15.38 -14.16 15.71
C GLY A 12 -15.43 -12.80 16.42
N VAL A 13 -15.86 -11.75 15.72
CA VAL A 13 -15.91 -10.37 16.24
C VAL A 13 -17.33 -9.80 16.15
N SER A 14 -17.56 -8.64 16.78
CA SER A 14 -18.83 -7.93 16.64
C SER A 14 -18.94 -7.21 15.28
N ARG A 15 -20.12 -6.65 14.96
CA ARG A 15 -20.35 -5.93 13.70
C ARG A 15 -19.59 -4.60 13.60
N THR A 16 -19.33 -3.94 14.73
CA THR A 16 -18.64 -2.64 14.79
C THR A 16 -17.24 -2.69 14.15
N PRO A 17 -16.30 -3.57 14.56
CA PRO A 17 -14.97 -3.64 13.97
C PRO A 17 -15.01 -4.05 12.49
N VAL A 18 -15.98 -4.88 12.09
CA VAL A 18 -16.18 -5.22 10.66
C VAL A 18 -16.58 -3.99 9.86
N ARG A 19 -17.52 -3.20 10.36
CA ARG A 19 -17.96 -1.97 9.71
C ARG A 19 -16.83 -0.95 9.60
N GLU A 20 -16.05 -0.77 10.66
CA GLU A 20 -14.87 0.10 10.65
C GLU A 20 -13.83 -0.35 9.62
N ALA A 21 -13.54 -1.65 9.55
CA ALA A 21 -12.64 -2.21 8.55
C ALA A 21 -13.16 -1.97 7.12
N LEU A 22 -14.46 -2.17 6.86
CA LEU A 22 -15.08 -1.87 5.57
C LEU A 22 -15.02 -0.38 5.22
N MET A 23 -15.19 0.51 6.20
CA MET A 23 -15.03 1.95 5.99
C MET A 23 -13.58 2.33 5.65
N GLN A 24 -12.60 1.73 6.31
CA GLN A 24 -11.19 1.92 5.99
C GLN A 24 -10.86 1.43 4.57
N LEU A 25 -11.35 0.24 4.19
CA LEU A 25 -11.20 -0.30 2.84
C LEU A 25 -11.87 0.59 1.78
N ASN A 26 -13.00 1.21 2.11
CA ASN A 26 -13.69 2.15 1.24
C ASN A 26 -12.90 3.45 1.06
N ALA A 27 -12.31 3.96 2.15
CA ALA A 27 -11.48 5.17 2.11
C ALA A 27 -10.24 4.99 1.23
N ILE A 28 -9.66 3.78 1.15
CA ILE A 28 -8.52 3.48 0.27
C ILE A 28 -8.95 2.95 -1.12
N GLY A 29 -10.26 2.91 -1.41
CA GLY A 29 -10.77 2.55 -2.72
C GLY A 29 -10.62 1.08 -3.10
N LEU A 30 -10.64 0.17 -2.12
CA LEU A 30 -10.66 -1.29 -2.33
C LEU A 30 -12.08 -1.87 -2.29
N VAL A 31 -13.00 -1.21 -1.58
CA VAL A 31 -14.42 -1.56 -1.58
C VAL A 31 -15.27 -0.32 -1.81
N GLU A 32 -16.50 -0.53 -2.28
CA GLU A 32 -17.53 0.48 -2.40
C GLU A 32 -18.67 0.12 -1.43
N ILE A 33 -18.98 1.00 -0.49
CA ILE A 33 -20.14 0.83 0.41
C ILE A 33 -21.39 1.35 -0.29
N ARG A 34 -22.35 0.45 -0.58
CA ARG A 34 -23.62 0.80 -1.21
C ARG A 34 -24.77 0.80 -0.21
N PRO A 35 -25.61 1.85 -0.17
CA PRO A 35 -26.78 1.89 0.72
C PRO A 35 -27.65 0.64 0.59
N ARG A 36 -27.98 0.01 1.72
CA ARG A 36 -28.82 -1.21 1.81
C ARG A 36 -28.28 -2.45 1.07
N ARG A 37 -27.07 -2.40 0.50
CA ARG A 37 -26.47 -3.49 -0.29
C ARG A 37 -25.16 -4.04 0.29
N GLY A 38 -24.65 -3.42 1.36
CA GLY A 38 -23.38 -3.80 1.99
C GLY A 38 -22.18 -3.26 1.21
N ALA A 39 -21.02 -3.88 1.40
CA ALA A 39 -19.80 -3.49 0.68
C ALA A 39 -19.54 -4.41 -0.53
N VAL A 40 -19.01 -3.85 -1.61
CA VAL A 40 -18.63 -4.57 -2.83
C VAL A 40 -17.15 -4.34 -3.09
N VAL A 41 -16.40 -5.40 -3.39
CA VAL A 41 -14.99 -5.28 -3.77
C VAL A 41 -14.90 -4.56 -5.12
N ILE A 42 -14.02 -3.57 -5.21
CA ILE A 42 -13.75 -2.87 -6.46
C ILE A 42 -12.90 -3.79 -7.34
N ASP A 43 -13.35 -3.98 -8.58
CA ASP A 43 -12.61 -4.70 -9.62
C ASP A 43 -12.30 -3.70 -10.76
N PRO A 44 -11.19 -2.96 -10.68
CA PRO A 44 -10.78 -2.06 -11.73
C PRO A 44 -10.34 -2.91 -12.92
N GLY A 45 -10.91 -2.65 -14.10
CA GLY A 45 -10.45 -3.28 -15.32
C GLY A 45 -8.96 -3.01 -15.58
N PRO A 46 -8.25 -3.86 -16.35
CA PRO A 46 -6.81 -3.77 -16.54
C PRO A 46 -6.30 -2.37 -16.93
N HIS A 47 -7.05 -1.68 -17.80
CA HIS A 47 -6.72 -0.31 -18.22
C HIS A 47 -6.60 0.66 -17.05
N ARG A 48 -7.51 0.60 -16.07
CA ARG A 48 -7.48 1.48 -14.90
C ARG A 48 -6.31 1.16 -13.98
N ILE A 49 -5.93 -0.12 -13.89
CA ILE A 49 -4.75 -0.55 -13.13
C ILE A 49 -3.49 0.04 -13.78
N PHE A 50 -3.38 0.02 -15.12
CA PHE A 50 -2.26 0.65 -15.83
C PHE A 50 -2.19 2.16 -15.56
N GLU A 51 -3.31 2.90 -15.68
CA GLU A 51 -3.36 4.34 -15.35
C GLU A 51 -2.86 4.62 -13.92
N MET A 52 -3.24 3.76 -12.96
CA MET A 52 -2.79 3.89 -11.58
C MET A 52 -1.28 3.66 -11.43
N PHE A 53 -0.70 2.71 -12.17
CA PHE A 53 0.75 2.51 -12.20
C PHE A 53 1.50 3.65 -12.88
N GLU A 54 0.94 4.27 -13.92
CA GLU A 54 1.52 5.47 -14.55
C GLU A 54 1.63 6.62 -13.55
N VAL A 55 0.53 6.92 -12.82
CA VAL A 55 0.55 7.93 -11.76
C VAL A 55 1.53 7.56 -10.65
N MET A 56 1.60 6.28 -10.29
CA MET A 56 2.52 5.81 -9.26
C MET A 56 3.98 6.03 -9.64
N ALA A 57 4.35 5.77 -10.90
CA ALA A 57 5.71 5.98 -11.39
C ALA A 57 6.14 7.45 -11.23
N GLU A 58 5.26 8.40 -11.54
CA GLU A 58 5.53 9.83 -11.37
C GLU A 58 5.67 10.23 -9.89
N LEU A 59 4.78 9.74 -9.02
CA LEU A 59 4.85 10.02 -7.58
C LEU A 59 6.11 9.44 -6.94
N GLU A 60 6.45 8.19 -7.25
CA GLU A 60 7.67 7.54 -6.75
C GLU A 60 8.93 8.20 -7.31
N GLY A 61 8.92 8.60 -8.59
CA GLY A 61 10.02 9.34 -9.21
C GLY A 61 10.27 10.69 -8.54
N LEU A 62 9.20 11.45 -8.26
CA LEU A 62 9.30 12.69 -7.50
C LEU A 62 9.82 12.45 -6.08
N ALA A 63 9.31 11.42 -5.39
CA ALA A 63 9.75 11.07 -4.04
C ALA A 63 11.24 10.71 -4.01
N GLY A 64 11.71 9.92 -4.96
CA GLY A 64 13.13 9.57 -5.12
C GLY A 64 14.01 10.78 -5.40
N SER A 65 13.60 11.67 -6.32
CA SER A 65 14.32 12.90 -6.65
C SER A 65 14.45 13.85 -5.46
N LEU A 66 13.37 14.03 -4.69
CA LEU A 66 13.39 14.83 -3.48
C LEU A 66 14.22 14.17 -2.38
N ALA A 67 14.10 12.85 -2.20
CA ALA A 67 14.88 12.10 -1.22
C ALA A 67 16.38 12.24 -1.48
N ALA A 68 16.82 12.06 -2.72
CA ALA A 68 18.22 12.22 -3.10
C ALA A 68 18.81 13.60 -2.75
N ARG A 69 17.97 14.66 -2.73
CA ARG A 69 18.40 16.03 -2.41
C ARG A 69 18.30 16.39 -0.93
N ARG A 70 17.47 15.68 -0.17
CA ARG A 70 17.04 16.09 1.18
C ARG A 70 17.38 15.08 2.27
N PHE A 71 17.83 13.88 1.92
CA PHE A 71 18.07 12.83 2.89
C PHE A 71 19.08 13.25 3.97
N THR A 72 18.86 12.75 5.17
CA THR A 72 19.79 12.84 6.30
C THR A 72 20.59 11.53 6.44
N ASP A 73 21.65 11.53 7.24
CA ASP A 73 22.40 10.28 7.52
C ASP A 73 21.51 9.19 8.16
N ALA A 74 20.50 9.58 8.94
CA ALA A 74 19.51 8.68 9.50
C ALA A 74 18.62 8.05 8.41
N ASP A 75 18.19 8.86 7.43
CA ASP A 75 17.43 8.37 6.27
C ASP A 75 18.26 7.39 5.44
N ARG A 76 19.52 7.74 5.17
CA ARG A 76 20.46 6.87 4.44
C ARG A 76 20.61 5.53 5.13
N THR A 77 20.81 5.54 6.44
CA THR A 77 20.93 4.31 7.26
C THR A 77 19.65 3.47 7.16
N THR A 78 18.48 4.10 7.23
CA THR A 78 17.18 3.43 7.15
C THR A 78 16.94 2.82 5.77
N ILE A 79 17.24 3.55 4.69
CA ILE A 79 17.08 3.08 3.30
C ILE A 79 18.02 1.91 3.03
N LEU A 80 19.29 2.01 3.43
CA LEU A 80 20.27 0.93 3.22
C LEU A 80 19.93 -0.32 4.01
N ALA A 81 19.44 -0.18 5.24
CA ALA A 81 18.97 -1.32 6.02
C ALA A 81 17.77 -2.02 5.34
N ALA A 82 16.78 -1.26 4.89
CA ALA A 82 15.61 -1.82 4.19
C ALA A 82 16.00 -2.48 2.85
N HIS A 83 16.96 -1.91 2.12
CA HIS A 83 17.50 -2.52 0.90
C HIS A 83 18.20 -3.85 1.20
N ALA A 84 19.04 -3.89 2.24
CA ALA A 84 19.71 -5.13 2.63
C ALA A 84 18.72 -6.22 3.06
N ASP A 85 17.57 -5.84 3.65
CA ASP A 85 16.48 -6.78 3.96
C ASP A 85 15.90 -7.38 2.65
N CYS A 86 15.63 -6.53 1.65
CA CYS A 86 15.19 -6.96 0.31
C CYS A 86 16.19 -7.94 -0.34
N GLU A 87 17.50 -7.63 -0.29
CA GLU A 87 18.54 -8.48 -0.87
C GLU A 87 18.59 -9.87 -0.22
N ARG A 88 18.41 -9.94 1.11
CA ARG A 88 18.37 -11.23 1.84
C ARG A 88 17.15 -12.05 1.43
N SER A 89 15.97 -11.44 1.40
CA SER A 89 14.73 -12.12 1.00
C SER A 89 14.77 -12.58 -0.46
N SER A 90 15.32 -11.74 -1.36
CA SER A 90 15.55 -12.11 -2.76
C SER A 90 16.53 -13.29 -2.89
N SER A 91 17.66 -13.25 -2.17
CA SER A 91 18.68 -14.32 -2.21
C SER A 91 18.17 -15.64 -1.64
N ALA A 92 17.23 -15.59 -0.69
CA ALA A 92 16.56 -16.75 -0.13
C ALA A 92 15.45 -17.32 -1.04
N GLY A 93 15.09 -16.62 -2.13
CA GLY A 93 13.93 -16.97 -2.96
C GLY A 93 12.59 -16.80 -2.25
N ASP A 94 12.54 -16.05 -1.15
CA ASP A 94 11.33 -15.80 -0.38
C ASP A 94 10.60 -14.58 -0.95
N SER A 95 9.74 -14.82 -1.95
CA SER A 95 8.94 -13.79 -2.60
C SER A 95 8.00 -13.06 -1.64
N ASP A 96 7.54 -13.76 -0.59
CA ASP A 96 6.62 -13.20 0.39
C ASP A 96 7.33 -12.23 1.31
N ALA A 97 8.48 -12.62 1.86
CA ALA A 97 9.34 -11.73 2.63
C ALA A 97 9.80 -10.54 1.78
N TYR A 98 10.24 -10.79 0.54
CA TYR A 98 10.67 -9.74 -0.38
C TYR A 98 9.58 -8.70 -0.63
N TYR A 99 8.33 -9.13 -0.77
CA TYR A 99 7.20 -8.22 -0.95
C TYR A 99 7.07 -7.22 0.22
N TYR A 100 7.13 -7.71 1.46
CA TYR A 100 7.03 -6.85 2.65
C TYR A 100 8.28 -5.97 2.85
N ASP A 101 9.47 -6.51 2.59
CA ASP A 101 10.72 -5.75 2.68
C ASP A 101 10.76 -4.64 1.63
N ASN A 102 10.31 -4.91 0.41
CA ASN A 102 10.25 -3.92 -0.65
C ASN A 102 9.26 -2.79 -0.33
N GLU A 103 8.11 -3.12 0.28
CA GLU A 103 7.17 -2.09 0.76
C GLU A 103 7.85 -1.18 1.82
N ARG A 104 8.65 -1.75 2.73
CA ARG A 104 9.40 -0.99 3.73
C ARG A 104 10.49 -0.12 3.08
N PHE A 105 11.19 -0.63 2.08
CA PHE A 105 12.18 0.11 1.31
C PHE A 105 11.58 1.34 0.62
N HIS A 106 10.46 1.18 -0.10
CA HIS A 106 9.77 2.31 -0.73
C HIS A 106 9.29 3.34 0.29
N LYS A 107 8.72 2.91 1.43
CA LYS A 107 8.30 3.83 2.51
C LYS A 107 9.46 4.63 3.08
N ALA A 108 10.65 4.03 3.20
CA ALA A 108 11.84 4.75 3.65
C ALA A 108 12.25 5.86 2.67
N ILE A 109 12.17 5.60 1.36
CA ILE A 109 12.41 6.62 0.32
C ILE A 109 11.36 7.74 0.40
N TYR A 110 10.08 7.39 0.56
CA TYR A 110 9.01 8.39 0.67
C TYR A 110 9.23 9.32 1.86
N ALA A 111 9.62 8.77 3.02
CA ALA A 111 9.93 9.55 4.21
C ALA A 111 11.14 10.47 3.99
N ALA A 112 12.21 9.93 3.36
CA ALA A 112 13.43 10.68 3.06
C ALA A 112 13.21 11.83 2.06
N SER A 113 12.09 11.87 1.34
CA SER A 113 11.71 13.03 0.51
C SER A 113 11.46 14.31 1.33
N HIS A 114 11.28 14.17 2.65
CA HIS A 114 10.91 15.25 3.58
C HIS A 114 9.72 16.07 3.04
N SER A 115 8.77 15.39 2.40
CA SER A 115 7.51 15.93 1.91
C SER A 115 6.38 15.05 2.43
N GLY A 116 5.79 15.45 3.57
CA GLY A 116 4.76 14.65 4.26
C GLY A 116 3.57 14.34 3.35
N PHE A 117 3.06 15.34 2.63
CA PHE A 117 1.94 15.17 1.73
C PHE A 117 2.25 14.20 0.57
N LEU A 118 3.45 14.30 -0.04
CA LEU A 118 3.85 13.37 -1.10
C LEU A 118 3.93 11.94 -0.56
N ALA A 119 4.54 11.75 0.61
CA ALA A 119 4.64 10.45 1.24
C ALA A 119 3.25 9.84 1.51
N GLU A 120 2.29 10.65 1.98
CA GLU A 120 0.90 10.22 2.15
C GLU A 120 0.26 9.76 0.83
N GLN A 121 0.43 10.52 -0.25
CA GLN A 121 -0.12 10.15 -1.56
C GLN A 121 0.51 8.87 -2.12
N CYS A 122 1.84 8.73 -2.01
CA CYS A 122 2.55 7.51 -2.40
C CYS A 122 2.05 6.29 -1.62
N VAL A 123 1.94 6.39 -0.28
CA VAL A 123 1.45 5.28 0.56
C VAL A 123 0.01 4.91 0.22
N ALA A 124 -0.86 5.90 -0.01
CA ALA A 124 -2.25 5.65 -0.36
C ALA A 124 -2.36 4.91 -1.70
N LEU A 125 -1.64 5.36 -2.73
CA LEU A 125 -1.65 4.71 -4.05
C LEU A 125 -0.97 3.33 -4.00
N HIS A 126 0.10 3.18 -3.23
CA HIS A 126 0.78 1.89 -3.01
C HIS A 126 -0.18 0.85 -2.44
N ARG A 127 -0.92 1.20 -1.39
CA ARG A 127 -1.92 0.30 -0.77
C ARG A 127 -3.03 -0.08 -1.72
N ARG A 128 -3.43 0.83 -2.61
CA ARG A 128 -4.46 0.55 -3.61
C ARG A 128 -3.97 -0.38 -4.72
N LEU A 129 -2.67 -0.33 -5.03
CA LEU A 129 -2.01 -1.19 -6.02
C LEU A 129 -1.50 -2.53 -5.45
N GLN A 130 -1.39 -2.65 -4.12
CA GLN A 130 -0.89 -3.85 -3.43
C GLN A 130 -1.51 -5.17 -3.93
N PRO A 131 -2.84 -5.30 -4.10
CA PRO A 131 -3.45 -6.53 -4.60
C PRO A 131 -2.99 -6.94 -6.01
N TYR A 132 -2.48 -6.00 -6.81
CA TYR A 132 -2.05 -6.19 -8.20
C TYR A 132 -0.53 -6.27 -8.36
N ARG A 133 0.23 -6.07 -7.28
CA ARG A 133 1.70 -6.18 -7.24
C ARG A 133 2.19 -7.59 -6.90
N ARG A 134 1.32 -8.43 -6.34
CA ARG A 134 1.55 -9.85 -6.05
C ARG A 134 0.93 -10.67 -7.18
N LEU A 135 1.74 -11.05 -8.17
CA LEU A 135 1.37 -11.99 -9.24
C LEU A 135 2.47 -13.03 -9.38
#